data_AF-A0A8X7WKI7-F1
#
_entry.id   AF-A0A8X7WKI7-F1
#
_cell.length_a   1.000
_cell.length_b   1.000
_cell.length_c   1.000
_cell.angle_alpha   90.00
_cell.angle_beta   90.00
_cell.angle_gamma   90.00
#
_symmetry.space_group_name_H-M   'P 1'
#
loop_
_entity.id
_entity.type
_entity.pdbx_description
1 polymer ?
#
loop_
_entity_poly.entity_id
_entity_poly.type
_entity_poly.pdbx_seq_one_letter_code
_entity_poly.pdbx_strand_id
1 'polypeptide(L)'
;MDRISHLPEHLLLKILSFLPTTKDVVATMVLSKRWQFLWMLVPRLVYDDSHRNITKESFSRFVDRSLLLHEAPVLDSLQFRLGWKSSDVDNIGVWARTVARRHVRELVIEIDRSSCTAPSIIPKSLYTVSGMLVTLRLNNMVLVNDVSSPVSFPSLKKLSLDNIMYPGGDESVNRLLSNCPVLEDLHVDRSIDDNVTVFTVRVPSLKILYTLDIKDSYGGEMLVIDAPSLETLTIDDSSGVCVVKSEMPNIVTAEFDFYDSHSWKILSSITPVKDLCLCLSFSKRAYPSGCVFHRLVNFKLCRCKALWLNLLMCVLRDSTKLRSLQLYQKNGYQADQPNPIWSELSCLVPECLLTSLETLEWTNYEGTKEEKEVVEFILRNGRCLKKVTISSKPTVSGKKLEMIKELALSFRRSPICQLVFD
;
A
#
# COMPACT_ATOMS: atom_id res chain seq x y z
N MET A 1 18.02 43.67 -5.97
CA MET A 1 16.86 43.97 -5.12
C MET A 1 16.32 42.68 -4.55
N ASP A 2 16.14 42.61 -3.23
CA ASP A 2 15.52 41.46 -2.57
C ASP A 2 13.99 41.50 -2.76
N ARG A 3 13.51 40.91 -3.86
CA ARG A 3 12.08 40.90 -4.21
C ARG A 3 11.28 39.95 -3.33
N ILE A 4 11.92 38.96 -2.71
CA ILE A 4 11.25 37.92 -1.90
C ILE A 4 10.89 38.52 -0.54
N SER A 5 11.78 39.28 0.09
CA SER A 5 11.49 39.97 1.36
C SER A 5 10.35 41.00 1.30
N HIS A 6 9.82 41.34 0.12
CA HIS A 6 8.66 42.23 -0.02
C HIS A 6 7.33 41.47 -0.01
N LEU A 7 7.34 40.14 -0.09
CA LEU A 7 6.13 39.32 -0.07
C LEU A 7 5.43 39.41 1.29
N PRO A 8 4.08 39.28 1.34
CA PRO A 8 3.34 39.10 2.58
C PRO A 8 3.85 37.92 3.41
N GLU A 9 3.76 38.04 4.74
CA GLU A 9 4.27 37.03 5.68
C GLU A 9 3.73 35.62 5.42
N HIS A 10 2.41 35.49 5.16
CA HIS A 10 1.81 34.19 4.87
C HIS A 10 2.42 33.49 3.62
N LEU A 11 2.87 34.26 2.62
CA LEU A 11 3.57 33.69 1.46
C LEU A 11 4.99 33.29 1.82
N LEU A 12 5.67 34.05 2.68
CA LEU A 12 7.01 33.69 3.17
C LEU A 12 6.96 32.40 4.00
N LEU A 13 5.99 32.25 4.91
CA LEU A 13 5.79 31.02 5.67
C LEU A 13 5.47 29.84 4.76
N LYS A 14 4.66 30.06 3.71
CA LYS A 14 4.38 29.03 2.70
C LYS A 14 5.65 28.64 1.92
N ILE A 15 6.48 29.60 1.51
CA ILE A 15 7.77 29.33 0.86
C ILE A 15 8.67 28.51 1.79
N LEU A 16 8.79 28.92 3.06
CA LEU A 16 9.60 28.21 4.06
C LEU A 16 9.08 26.78 4.31
N SER A 17 7.76 26.55 4.25
CA SER A 17 7.18 25.21 4.42
C SER A 17 7.54 24.21 3.31
N PHE A 18 8.04 24.70 2.17
CA PHE A 18 8.56 23.87 1.08
C PHE A 18 10.03 23.53 1.23
N LEU A 19 10.75 24.13 2.19
CA LEU A 19 12.13 23.75 2.46
C LEU A 19 12.19 22.31 3.02
N PRO A 20 13.24 21.53 2.70
CA PRO A 20 13.29 20.12 3.05
C PRO A 20 13.34 19.86 4.56
N THR A 21 14.11 20.67 5.30
CA THR A 21 14.34 20.46 6.74
C THR A 21 14.15 21.73 7.56
N THR A 22 13.83 21.58 8.85
CA THR A 22 13.78 22.69 9.81
C THR A 22 15.13 23.40 9.92
N LYS A 23 16.24 22.70 9.70
CA LYS A 23 17.58 23.29 9.68
C LYS A 23 17.72 24.32 8.56
N ASP A 24 17.23 24.01 7.36
CA ASP A 24 17.24 24.92 6.22
C ASP A 24 16.34 26.13 6.48
N VAL A 25 15.17 25.90 7.08
CA VAL A 25 14.24 26.96 7.50
C VAL A 25 14.91 27.90 8.49
N VAL A 26 15.54 27.38 9.54
CA VAL A 26 16.25 28.18 10.55
C VAL A 26 17.42 28.93 9.91
N ALA A 27 18.14 28.32 8.96
CA ALA A 27 19.26 28.97 8.26
C ALA A 27 18.82 30.24 7.50
N THR A 28 17.55 30.37 7.09
CA THR A 28 17.05 31.59 6.45
C THR A 28 17.05 32.81 7.38
N MET A 29 17.18 32.62 8.70
CA MET A 29 17.17 33.72 9.68
C MET A 29 18.29 34.75 9.44
N VAL A 30 19.38 34.35 8.77
CA VAL A 30 20.54 35.23 8.50
C VAL A 30 20.38 36.07 7.23
N LEU A 31 19.33 35.83 6.42
CA LEU A 31 19.12 36.52 5.14
C LEU A 31 18.80 38.00 5.33
N SER A 32 17.93 38.34 6.30
CA SER A 32 17.65 39.72 6.70
C SER A 32 16.91 39.76 8.03
N LYS A 33 16.77 40.95 8.63
CA LYS A 33 15.98 41.17 9.84
C LYS A 33 14.53 40.66 9.71
N ARG A 34 13.97 40.66 8.50
CA ARG A 34 12.61 40.18 8.25
C ARG A 34 12.50 38.66 8.40
N TRP A 35 13.54 37.91 8.06
CA TRP A 35 13.54 36.44 8.11
C TRP A 35 13.92 35.88 9.48
N GLN A 36 14.50 36.73 10.34
CA GLN A 36 15.08 36.33 11.63
C GLN A 36 14.14 35.46 12.49
N PHE A 37 12.84 35.74 12.45
CA PHE A 37 11.82 35.12 13.31
C PHE A 37 10.81 34.27 12.56
N LEU A 38 10.80 34.28 11.22
CA LEU A 38 9.77 33.58 10.43
C LEU A 38 9.78 32.07 10.66
N TRP A 39 10.95 31.48 10.88
CA TRP A 39 11.09 30.05 11.14
C TRP A 39 10.31 29.58 12.38
N MET A 40 10.08 30.46 13.37
CA MET A 40 9.32 30.14 14.59
C MET A 40 7.81 30.02 14.33
N LEU A 41 7.34 30.46 13.17
CA LEU A 41 5.92 30.48 12.79
C LEU A 41 5.58 29.47 11.68
N VAL A 42 6.57 28.71 11.19
CA VAL A 42 6.35 27.75 10.09
C VAL A 42 5.57 26.54 10.61
N PRO A 43 4.39 26.22 10.05
CA PRO A 43 3.51 25.17 10.59
C PRO A 43 4.02 23.74 10.33
N ARG A 44 5.07 23.58 9.51
CA ARG A 44 5.67 22.30 9.14
C ARG A 44 7.11 22.23 9.62
N LEU A 45 7.40 21.24 10.46
CA LEU A 45 8.72 20.99 11.02
C LEU A 45 9.21 19.59 10.61
N VAL A 46 10.41 19.52 10.05
CA VAL A 46 11.06 18.27 9.63
C VAL A 46 12.47 18.22 10.23
N TYR A 47 12.66 17.35 11.21
CA TYR A 47 13.95 17.09 11.84
C TYR A 47 14.53 15.81 11.28
N ASP A 48 15.66 15.93 10.57
CA ASP A 48 16.28 14.81 9.86
C ASP A 48 17.76 14.69 10.23
N ASP A 49 18.12 13.55 10.83
CA ASP A 49 19.49 13.17 11.22
C ASP A 49 20.06 12.04 10.36
N SER A 50 19.41 11.69 9.24
CA SER A 50 19.89 10.65 8.33
C SER A 50 21.19 11.04 7.61
N HIS A 51 21.53 12.33 7.59
CA HIS A 51 22.76 12.85 7.01
C HIS A 51 23.95 12.65 7.95
N ARG A 52 24.75 11.62 7.64
CA ARG A 52 26.02 11.26 8.27
C ARG A 52 26.95 12.49 8.39
N ASN A 53 27.00 13.11 9.57
CA ASN A 53 28.07 13.99 10.10
C ASN A 53 27.66 14.81 11.34
N ILE A 54 26.41 14.68 11.83
CA ILE A 54 25.93 15.37 13.02
C ILE A 54 26.09 14.45 14.24
N THR A 55 26.51 14.98 15.39
CA THR A 55 26.54 14.18 16.64
C THR A 55 25.14 14.14 17.25
N LYS A 56 24.78 13.02 17.88
CA LYS A 56 23.51 12.82 18.58
C LYS A 56 23.14 14.01 19.48
N GLU A 57 24.10 14.49 20.27
CA GLU A 57 23.88 15.57 21.24
C GLU A 57 23.62 16.90 20.55
N SER A 58 24.28 17.17 19.43
CA SER A 58 24.08 18.40 18.66
C SER A 58 22.71 18.43 17.99
N PHE A 59 22.28 17.29 17.42
CA PHE A 59 20.94 17.14 16.85
C PHE A 59 19.87 17.30 17.92
N SER A 60 19.97 16.54 19.02
CA SER A 60 18.97 16.58 20.09
C SER A 60 18.82 17.99 20.67
N ARG A 61 19.94 18.66 20.93
CA ARG A 61 19.94 20.06 21.41
C ARG A 61 19.32 21.03 20.41
N PHE A 62 19.52 20.81 19.10
CA PHE A 62 18.88 21.61 18.06
C PHE A 62 17.37 21.41 18.07
N VAL A 63 16.89 20.16 18.10
CA VAL A 63 15.47 19.83 18.16
C VAL A 63 14.83 20.44 19.40
N ASP A 64 15.42 20.24 20.57
CA ASP A 64 14.89 20.77 21.85
C ASP A 64 14.75 22.29 21.83
N ARG A 65 15.81 23.00 21.40
CA ARG A 65 15.80 24.46 21.31
C ARG A 65 14.81 24.96 20.27
N SER A 66 14.77 24.30 19.11
CA SER A 66 13.87 24.66 18.01
C SER A 66 12.40 24.52 18.44
N LEU A 67 12.04 23.39 19.06
CA LEU A 67 10.70 23.13 19.57
C LEU A 67 10.29 24.07 20.72
N LEU A 68 11.25 24.43 21.59
CA LEU A 68 11.02 25.38 22.69
C LEU A 68 10.71 26.79 22.18
N LEU A 69 11.45 27.24 21.18
CA LEU A 69 11.32 28.58 20.59
C LEU A 69 10.20 28.67 19.54
N HIS A 70 9.61 27.55 19.14
CA HIS A 70 8.56 27.56 18.14
C HIS A 70 7.27 28.16 18.69
N GLU A 71 6.65 29.07 17.95
CA GLU A 71 5.51 29.89 18.39
C GLU A 71 4.22 29.62 17.59
N ALA A 72 4.27 28.80 16.54
CA ALA A 72 3.06 28.50 15.77
C ALA A 72 1.95 27.91 16.67
N PRO A 73 0.71 28.42 16.57
CA PRO A 73 -0.40 28.01 17.43
C PRO A 73 -0.87 26.58 17.15
N VAL A 74 -0.73 26.13 15.90
CA VAL A 74 -1.08 24.79 15.40
C VAL A 74 0.06 24.34 14.51
N LEU A 75 0.46 23.08 14.66
CA LEU A 75 1.43 22.44 13.76
C LEU A 75 0.67 21.56 12.78
N ASP A 76 0.80 21.88 11.50
CA ASP A 76 0.21 21.07 10.44
C ASP A 76 0.93 19.72 10.34
N SER A 77 2.26 19.73 10.46
CA SER A 77 3.07 18.52 10.32
C SER A 77 4.35 18.60 11.14
N LEU A 78 4.63 17.56 11.91
CA LEU A 78 5.86 17.39 12.67
C LEU A 78 6.48 16.02 12.36
N GLN A 79 7.68 16.04 11.82
CA GLN A 79 8.35 14.84 11.31
C GLN A 79 9.72 14.68 11.97
N PHE A 80 9.97 13.49 12.48
CA PHE A 80 11.25 13.06 13.05
C PHE A 80 11.80 11.91 12.21
N ARG A 81 12.89 12.14 11.51
CA ARG A 81 13.66 11.14 10.76
C ARG A 81 14.98 10.92 11.47
N LEU A 82 15.02 9.87 12.27
CA LEU A 82 16.08 9.63 13.23
C LEU A 82 17.00 8.54 12.71
N GLY A 83 18.29 8.82 12.71
CA GLY A 83 19.30 7.77 12.58
C GLY A 83 19.37 6.95 13.86
N TRP A 84 20.01 5.77 13.78
CA TRP A 84 20.19 4.89 14.94
C TRP A 84 20.88 5.55 16.15
N LYS A 85 21.73 6.57 15.92
CA LYS A 85 22.41 7.29 17.00
C LYS A 85 21.47 8.23 17.74
N SER A 86 20.43 8.75 17.10
CA SER A 86 19.51 9.75 17.65
C SER A 86 18.18 9.18 18.14
N SER A 87 17.96 7.87 18.02
CA SER A 87 16.72 7.17 18.35
C SER A 87 16.54 6.83 19.85
N ASP A 88 17.22 7.56 20.74
CA ASP A 88 17.18 7.33 22.18
C ASP A 88 15.78 7.62 22.76
N VAL A 89 15.31 6.71 23.62
CA VAL A 89 13.95 6.71 24.18
C VAL A 89 13.69 7.99 24.99
N ASP A 90 14.69 8.49 25.69
CA ASP A 90 14.56 9.69 26.54
C ASP A 90 14.26 10.94 25.71
N ASN A 91 14.94 11.10 24.57
CA ASN A 91 14.73 12.25 23.67
C ASN A 91 13.37 12.19 22.99
N ILE A 92 12.97 11.02 22.48
CA ILE A 92 11.65 10.83 21.88
C ILE A 92 10.56 11.13 22.91
N GLY A 93 10.77 10.75 24.18
CA GLY A 93 9.87 11.06 25.29
C GLY A 93 9.68 12.55 25.54
N VAL A 94 10.76 13.33 25.47
CA VAL A 94 10.70 14.79 25.58
C VAL A 94 9.92 15.39 24.40
N TRP A 95 10.23 14.97 23.18
CA TRP A 95 9.60 15.50 21.98
C TRP A 95 8.11 15.15 21.91
N ALA A 96 7.74 13.93 22.30
CA ALA A 96 6.37 13.48 22.46
C ALA A 96 5.55 14.37 23.41
N ARG A 97 6.12 14.79 24.53
CA ARG A 97 5.46 15.76 25.44
C ARG A 97 5.31 17.13 24.82
N THR A 98 6.20 17.52 23.92
CA THR A 98 6.02 18.77 23.17
C THR A 98 4.91 18.63 22.13
N VAL A 99 4.83 17.49 21.43
CA VAL A 99 3.68 17.16 20.56
C VAL A 99 2.38 17.18 21.36
N ALA A 100 2.39 16.72 22.61
CA ALA A 100 1.22 16.79 23.50
C ALA A 100 0.62 18.18 23.66
N ARG A 101 1.51 19.17 23.78
CA ARG A 101 1.17 20.54 24.14
C ARG A 101 0.87 21.40 22.93
N ARG A 102 1.30 20.97 21.74
CA ARG A 102 1.14 21.68 20.47
C ARG A 102 0.07 20.94 19.70
N HIS A 103 -1.00 21.59 19.26
CA HIS A 103 -2.09 20.95 18.53
C HIS A 103 -1.60 20.42 17.17
N VAL A 104 -0.97 19.25 17.15
CA VAL A 104 -0.35 18.65 15.96
C VAL A 104 -1.39 17.86 15.19
N ARG A 105 -1.46 18.09 13.86
CA ARG A 105 -2.37 17.37 12.94
C ARG A 105 -1.74 16.13 12.33
N GLU A 106 -0.46 16.20 11.95
CA GLU A 106 0.29 15.07 11.40
C GLU A 106 1.57 14.86 12.21
N LEU A 107 1.79 13.62 12.65
CA LEU A 107 3.01 13.18 13.30
C LEU A 107 3.64 12.04 12.52
N VAL A 108 4.92 12.19 12.17
CA VAL A 108 5.72 11.15 11.51
C VAL A 108 6.96 10.88 12.35
N ILE A 109 7.20 9.62 12.71
CA ILE A 109 8.42 9.18 13.38
C ILE A 109 8.99 8.00 12.59
N GLU A 110 10.14 8.22 11.97
CA GLU A 110 10.87 7.25 11.15
C GLU A 110 12.24 7.01 11.78
N ILE A 111 12.61 5.75 12.01
CA ILE A 111 13.88 5.37 12.65
C ILE A 111 14.65 4.44 11.72
N ASP A 112 15.90 4.78 11.38
CA ASP A 112 16.76 3.90 10.59
C ASP A 112 17.29 2.72 11.44
N ARG A 113 16.90 1.49 11.08
CA ARG A 113 17.34 0.24 11.74
C ARG A 113 18.64 -0.37 11.22
N SER A 114 19.29 0.21 10.21
CA SER A 114 20.43 -0.41 9.51
C SER A 114 21.64 -0.81 10.37
N SER A 115 21.70 -0.41 11.66
CA SER A 115 22.79 -0.80 12.57
C SER A 115 22.38 -0.87 14.06
N CYS A 116 21.11 -1.14 14.38
CA CYS A 116 20.62 -1.07 15.76
C CYS A 116 20.66 -2.41 16.51
N THR A 117 20.99 -2.38 17.82
CA THR A 117 20.96 -3.54 18.73
C THR A 117 19.84 -3.47 19.79
N ALA A 118 19.15 -2.33 19.92
CA ALA A 118 18.10 -2.12 20.93
C ALA A 118 16.85 -1.43 20.35
N PRO A 119 15.63 -1.90 20.69
CA PRO A 119 14.39 -1.32 20.20
C PRO A 119 14.09 0.08 20.76
N SER A 120 13.71 1.03 19.89
CA SER A 120 13.19 2.34 20.31
C SER A 120 11.71 2.25 20.71
N ILE A 121 11.42 2.53 21.97
CA ILE A 121 10.07 2.45 22.54
C ILE A 121 9.32 3.77 22.33
N ILE A 122 8.07 3.69 21.88
CA ILE A 122 7.15 4.82 21.75
C ILE A 122 6.82 5.35 23.14
N PRO A 123 7.11 6.62 23.46
CA PRO A 123 6.80 7.15 24.78
C PRO A 123 5.30 7.12 25.08
N LYS A 124 4.95 6.81 26.33
CA LYS A 124 3.55 6.86 26.82
C LYS A 124 2.85 8.19 26.50
N SER A 125 3.62 9.27 26.54
CA SER A 125 3.14 10.61 26.24
C SER A 125 2.72 10.83 24.80
N LEU A 126 2.91 9.90 23.85
CA LEU A 126 2.29 10.00 22.51
C LEU A 126 0.86 9.49 22.49
N TYR A 127 0.51 8.59 23.41
CA TYR A 127 -0.83 8.00 23.50
C TYR A 127 -1.83 8.84 24.29
N THR A 128 -1.32 9.72 25.15
CA THR A 128 -2.13 10.69 25.90
C THR A 128 -2.44 11.95 25.07
N VAL A 129 -2.15 11.95 23.76
CA VAL A 129 -1.97 13.16 22.97
C VAL A 129 -2.90 13.29 21.78
N SER A 130 -3.50 14.48 21.79
CA SER A 130 -4.08 15.24 20.69
C SER A 130 -5.39 14.69 20.14
N GLY A 131 -6.48 15.24 20.67
CA GLY A 131 -7.78 15.25 19.98
C GLY A 131 -7.76 15.98 18.62
N MET A 132 -6.61 16.46 18.14
CA MET A 132 -6.43 17.08 16.82
C MET A 132 -5.52 16.27 15.90
N LEU A 133 -4.93 15.16 16.35
CA LEU A 133 -4.07 14.33 15.52
C LEU A 133 -4.93 13.57 14.50
N VAL A 134 -4.69 13.84 13.22
CA VAL A 134 -5.42 13.27 12.08
C VAL A 134 -4.60 12.20 11.39
N THR A 135 -3.27 12.32 11.39
CA THR A 135 -2.35 11.38 10.73
C THR A 135 -1.20 11.01 11.64
N LEU A 136 -0.95 9.71 11.78
CA LEU A 136 0.14 9.14 12.56
C LEU A 136 0.89 8.13 11.69
N ARG A 137 2.18 8.36 11.47
CA ARG A 137 3.09 7.38 10.85
C ARG A 137 4.19 7.02 11.83
N LEU A 138 4.33 5.73 12.06
CA LEU A 138 5.36 5.15 12.92
C LEU A 138 6.12 4.13 12.10
N ASN A 139 7.44 4.24 12.09
CA ASN A 139 8.31 3.28 11.43
C ASN A 139 9.40 2.79 12.39
N ASN A 140 9.62 1.48 12.41
CA ASN A 140 10.72 0.82 13.11
C ASN A 140 10.70 0.98 14.66
N MET A 141 9.51 1.08 15.27
CA MET A 141 9.36 1.33 16.71
C MET A 141 8.73 0.16 17.48
N VAL A 142 8.80 0.23 18.81
CA VAL A 142 8.12 -0.68 19.74
C VAL A 142 7.05 0.06 20.52
N LEU A 143 5.81 -0.40 20.45
CA LEU A 143 4.70 0.20 21.20
C LEU A 143 4.88 -0.03 22.71
N VAL A 144 4.23 0.76 23.56
CA VAL A 144 4.23 0.50 25.01
C VAL A 144 3.04 -0.37 25.39
N ASN A 145 3.32 -1.47 26.08
CA ASN A 145 2.31 -2.28 26.74
C ASN A 145 2.00 -1.67 28.11
N ASP A 146 0.99 -0.82 28.19
CA ASP A 146 0.41 -0.44 29.48
C ASP A 146 -1.06 -0.85 29.50
N VAL A 147 -1.39 -1.67 30.48
CA VAL A 147 -2.71 -2.27 30.70
C VAL A 147 -3.66 -1.24 31.37
N SER A 148 -3.13 -0.13 31.87
CA SER A 148 -3.86 0.75 32.80
C SER A 148 -4.32 2.11 32.25
N SER A 149 -4.09 2.44 30.98
CA SER A 149 -4.51 3.73 30.41
C SER A 149 -5.31 3.55 29.12
N PRO A 150 -6.52 4.14 29.00
CA PRO A 150 -7.20 4.24 27.72
C PRO A 150 -6.41 5.24 26.85
N VAL A 151 -5.51 4.71 26.03
CA VAL A 151 -4.98 5.39 24.85
C VAL A 151 -6.17 5.84 24.01
N SER A 152 -6.22 7.06 23.50
CA SER A 152 -7.32 7.45 22.60
C SER A 152 -6.82 8.42 21.54
N PHE A 153 -7.08 8.07 20.28
CA PHE A 153 -6.83 8.90 19.13
C PHE A 153 -8.18 9.25 18.46
N PRO A 154 -8.99 10.13 19.09
CA PRO A 154 -10.40 10.31 18.71
C PRO A 154 -10.60 10.96 17.34
N SER A 155 -9.58 11.64 16.81
CA SER A 155 -9.62 12.36 15.52
C SER A 155 -8.74 11.73 14.44
N LEU A 156 -8.11 10.59 14.74
CA LEU A 156 -7.13 9.97 13.85
C LEU A 156 -7.84 9.29 12.70
N LYS A 157 -7.60 9.79 11.49
CA LYS A 157 -8.15 9.28 10.24
C LYS A 157 -7.18 8.40 9.47
N LYS A 158 -5.88 8.61 9.65
CA LYS A 158 -4.82 7.88 8.94
C LYS A 158 -3.78 7.33 9.89
N LEU A 159 -3.51 6.03 9.80
CA LEU A 159 -2.52 5.35 10.61
C LEU A 159 -1.60 4.51 9.72
N SER A 160 -0.29 4.71 9.82
CA SER A 160 0.74 3.91 9.14
C SER A 160 1.65 3.28 10.19
N LEU A 161 1.74 1.96 10.17
CA LEU A 161 2.50 1.13 11.10
C LEU A 161 3.50 0.31 10.30
N ASP A 162 4.74 0.77 10.25
CA ASP A 162 5.76 0.16 9.41
C ASP A 162 6.81 -0.51 10.30
N ASN A 163 6.94 -1.84 10.24
CA ASN A 163 7.87 -2.62 11.06
C ASN A 163 7.76 -2.28 12.57
N ILE A 164 6.56 -2.47 13.11
CA ILE A 164 6.25 -2.18 14.52
C ILE A 164 6.28 -3.46 15.35
N MET A 165 6.87 -3.40 16.55
CA MET A 165 6.76 -4.47 17.55
C MET A 165 5.68 -4.15 18.57
N TYR A 166 4.90 -5.16 18.93
CA TYR A 166 3.73 -5.03 19.80
C TYR A 166 3.97 -5.81 21.10
N PRO A 167 4.49 -5.21 22.19
CA PRO A 167 4.60 -5.95 23.43
C PRO A 167 3.18 -6.28 23.92
N GLY A 168 2.89 -7.56 24.18
CA GLY A 168 1.53 -8.07 24.36
C GLY A 168 0.92 -8.74 23.11
N GLY A 169 1.64 -8.76 21.98
CA GLY A 169 1.25 -9.46 20.76
C GLY A 169 -0.09 -8.97 20.20
N ASP A 170 -0.95 -9.92 19.83
CA ASP A 170 -2.24 -9.71 19.17
C ASP A 170 -3.19 -8.78 19.96
N GLU A 171 -3.15 -8.81 21.29
CA GLU A 171 -4.03 -7.98 22.13
C GLU A 171 -3.68 -6.49 21.99
N SER A 172 -2.39 -6.17 21.85
CA SER A 172 -1.91 -4.80 21.72
C SER A 172 -2.32 -4.16 20.40
N VAL A 173 -2.36 -4.94 19.31
CA VAL A 173 -2.91 -4.48 18.02
C VAL A 173 -4.40 -4.15 18.16
N ASN A 174 -5.18 -5.07 18.72
CA ASN A 174 -6.62 -4.88 18.91
C ASN A 174 -6.92 -3.64 19.75
N ARG A 175 -6.17 -3.44 20.84
CA ARG A 175 -6.30 -2.28 21.72
C ARG A 175 -5.92 -0.98 21.00
N LEU A 176 -4.86 -0.97 20.21
CA LEU A 176 -4.47 0.21 19.43
C LEU A 176 -5.60 0.62 18.47
N LEU A 177 -6.11 -0.32 17.68
CA LEU A 177 -7.13 -0.04 16.66
C LEU A 177 -8.49 0.31 17.27
N SER A 178 -8.88 -0.29 18.39
CA SER A 178 -10.12 0.05 19.10
C SER A 178 -10.13 1.50 19.61
N ASN A 179 -8.95 2.09 19.79
CA ASN A 179 -8.77 3.45 20.29
C ASN A 179 -8.73 4.51 19.18
N CYS A 180 -8.98 4.11 17.93
CA CYS A 180 -9.01 4.96 16.74
C CYS A 180 -10.41 4.91 16.07
N PRO A 181 -11.47 5.47 16.70
CA PRO A 181 -12.86 5.25 16.27
C PRO A 181 -13.21 5.82 14.89
N VAL A 182 -12.50 6.85 14.43
CA VAL A 182 -12.76 7.54 13.15
C VAL A 182 -11.71 7.21 12.07
N LEU A 183 -10.97 6.11 12.23
CA LEU A 183 -9.91 5.70 11.33
C LEU A 183 -10.48 5.32 9.96
N GLU A 184 -10.02 6.00 8.90
CA GLU A 184 -10.47 5.79 7.52
C GLU A 184 -9.39 5.09 6.65
N ASP A 185 -8.11 5.22 7.00
CA ASP A 185 -6.95 4.79 6.20
C ASP A 185 -5.91 4.10 7.10
N LEU A 186 -5.67 2.82 6.87
CA LEU A 186 -4.73 1.99 7.64
C LEU A 186 -3.70 1.35 6.69
N HIS A 187 -2.42 1.65 6.95
CA HIS A 187 -1.27 1.03 6.29
C HIS A 187 -0.47 0.24 7.32
N VAL A 188 -0.18 -1.03 7.01
CA VAL A 188 0.58 -1.92 7.89
C VAL A 188 1.65 -2.62 7.06
N ASP A 189 2.91 -2.48 7.45
CA ASP A 189 4.03 -3.23 6.91
C ASP A 189 4.64 -4.09 8.03
N ARG A 190 4.54 -5.41 7.87
CA ARG A 190 4.95 -6.40 8.87
C ARG A 190 6.26 -7.05 8.43
N SER A 191 7.26 -6.96 9.30
CA SER A 191 8.58 -7.56 9.09
C SER A 191 8.67 -8.98 9.63
N ILE A 192 9.71 -9.71 9.20
CA ILE A 192 10.08 -11.04 9.72
C ILE A 192 10.17 -11.07 11.26
N ASP A 193 10.64 -9.98 11.89
CA ASP A 193 10.82 -9.91 13.34
C ASP A 193 9.53 -9.62 14.13
N ASP A 194 8.39 -9.41 13.48
CA ASP A 194 7.14 -9.05 14.15
C ASP A 194 6.66 -10.21 15.06
N ASN A 195 6.19 -9.86 16.25
CA ASN A 195 5.79 -10.78 17.31
C ASN A 195 4.28 -11.05 17.39
N VAL A 196 3.48 -10.53 16.44
CA VAL A 196 2.05 -10.79 16.32
C VAL A 196 1.80 -12.03 15.46
N THR A 197 0.93 -12.93 15.91
CA THR A 197 0.53 -14.11 15.14
C THR A 197 -0.82 -13.88 14.47
N VAL A 198 -1.79 -13.29 15.18
CA VAL A 198 -3.11 -12.96 14.62
C VAL A 198 -3.30 -11.45 14.57
N PHE A 199 -3.11 -10.87 13.39
CA PHE A 199 -3.37 -9.45 13.17
C PHE A 199 -4.85 -9.21 12.89
N THR A 200 -5.60 -8.67 13.86
CA THR A 200 -7.04 -8.43 13.72
C THR A 200 -7.33 -6.95 13.46
N VAL A 201 -7.89 -6.65 12.29
CA VAL A 201 -8.39 -5.33 11.91
C VAL A 201 -9.90 -5.29 12.17
N ARG A 202 -10.30 -4.73 13.32
CA ARG A 202 -11.71 -4.48 13.65
C ARG A 202 -11.98 -2.98 13.72
N VAL A 203 -12.24 -2.38 12.56
CA VAL A 203 -12.40 -0.93 12.42
C VAL A 203 -13.58 -0.63 11.48
N PRO A 204 -14.78 -0.35 12.02
CA PRO A 204 -15.97 -0.16 11.19
C PRO A 204 -15.94 1.06 10.27
N SER A 205 -15.15 2.08 10.61
CA SER A 205 -14.99 3.33 9.85
C SER A 205 -13.95 3.24 8.73
N LEU A 206 -13.22 2.12 8.64
CA LEU A 206 -12.10 1.97 7.71
C LEU A 206 -12.57 1.89 6.27
N LYS A 207 -11.95 2.70 5.40
CA LYS A 207 -12.20 2.75 3.96
C LYS A 207 -11.04 2.19 3.15
N ILE A 208 -9.81 2.39 3.60
CA ILE A 208 -8.60 1.95 2.91
C ILE A 208 -7.78 1.08 3.86
N LEU A 209 -7.45 -0.13 3.41
CA LEU A 209 -6.53 -1.03 4.08
C LEU A 209 -5.43 -1.44 3.12
N TYR A 210 -4.18 -1.18 3.51
CA TYR A 210 -2.99 -1.72 2.88
C TYR A 210 -2.22 -2.56 3.90
N THR A 211 -1.93 -3.80 3.54
CA THR A 211 -1.10 -4.70 4.36
C THR A 211 0.00 -5.31 3.51
N LEU A 212 1.25 -5.17 3.95
CA LEU A 212 2.40 -5.90 3.45
C LEU A 212 2.89 -6.82 4.58
N ASP A 213 3.05 -8.11 4.29
CA ASP A 213 3.56 -9.09 5.24
C ASP A 213 4.69 -9.90 4.58
N ILE A 214 5.90 -9.75 5.12
CA ILE A 214 7.15 -10.33 4.58
C ILE A 214 7.64 -11.49 5.47
N LYS A 215 6.80 -12.02 6.37
CA LYS A 215 7.23 -13.09 7.27
C LYS A 215 7.44 -14.43 6.55
N ASP A 216 8.44 -15.19 6.98
CA ASP A 216 8.73 -16.54 6.47
C ASP A 216 7.67 -17.56 6.92
N SER A 217 7.28 -18.43 5.98
CA SER A 217 6.11 -19.31 6.01
C SER A 217 6.14 -20.52 6.96
N TYR A 218 6.62 -20.35 8.18
CA TYR A 218 6.69 -21.42 9.20
C TYR A 218 5.66 -21.31 10.33
N GLY A 219 4.90 -20.21 10.41
CA GLY A 219 3.95 -19.93 11.49
C GLY A 219 2.49 -19.90 11.04
N GLY A 220 1.57 -20.41 11.87
CA GLY A 220 0.11 -20.33 11.68
C GLY A 220 -0.45 -18.91 11.85
N GLU A 221 0.16 -17.96 11.17
CA GLU A 221 -0.17 -16.54 11.24
C GLU A 221 -1.43 -16.23 10.43
N MET A 222 -2.17 -15.24 10.88
CA MET A 222 -3.52 -14.99 10.39
C MET A 222 -3.83 -13.50 10.37
N LEU A 223 -4.35 -13.03 9.24
CA LEU A 223 -4.92 -11.70 9.10
C LEU A 223 -6.45 -11.81 9.18
N VAL A 224 -7.06 -11.14 10.16
CA VAL A 224 -8.52 -11.13 10.33
C VAL A 224 -9.05 -9.74 10.02
N ILE A 225 -9.91 -9.62 9.01
CA ILE A 225 -10.49 -8.34 8.58
C ILE A 225 -11.98 -8.29 8.94
N ASP A 226 -12.34 -7.28 9.72
CA ASP A 226 -13.69 -6.95 10.20
C ASP A 226 -13.90 -5.44 10.01
N ALA A 227 -14.12 -5.05 8.75
CA ALA A 227 -14.21 -3.67 8.28
C ALA A 227 -15.30 -3.53 7.19
N PRO A 228 -16.59 -3.38 7.57
CA PRO A 228 -17.71 -3.35 6.61
C PRO A 228 -17.74 -2.13 5.68
N SER A 229 -17.08 -1.03 6.04
CA SER A 229 -17.06 0.21 5.24
C SER A 229 -15.92 0.26 4.21
N LEU A 230 -15.18 -0.84 4.03
CA LEU A 230 -13.98 -0.85 3.21
C LEU A 230 -14.28 -0.62 1.71
N GLU A 231 -13.53 0.29 1.11
CA GLU A 231 -13.60 0.71 -0.30
C GLU A 231 -12.39 0.20 -1.09
N THR A 232 -11.21 0.20 -0.47
CA THR A 232 -9.95 -0.25 -1.08
C THR A 232 -9.24 -1.24 -0.16
N LEU A 233 -8.85 -2.39 -0.71
CA LEU A 233 -8.11 -3.43 -0.02
C LEU A 233 -6.88 -3.83 -0.82
N THR A 234 -5.69 -3.67 -0.26
CA THR A 234 -4.44 -4.17 -0.84
C THR A 234 -3.76 -5.09 0.17
N ILE A 235 -3.50 -6.33 -0.24
CA ILE A 235 -2.77 -7.31 0.57
C ILE A 235 -1.62 -7.85 -0.27
N ASP A 236 -0.40 -7.68 0.22
CA ASP A 236 0.81 -8.32 -0.28
C ASP A 236 1.33 -9.19 0.86
N ASP A 237 1.02 -10.50 0.83
CA ASP A 237 1.21 -11.40 1.97
C ASP A 237 1.98 -12.66 1.53
N SER A 238 3.14 -12.86 2.15
CA SER A 238 4.03 -13.97 1.86
C SER A 238 3.74 -15.27 2.59
N SER A 239 2.87 -15.31 3.60
CA SER A 239 2.80 -16.50 4.46
C SER A 239 1.52 -16.75 5.27
N GLY A 240 0.60 -15.79 5.39
CA GLY A 240 -0.54 -15.87 6.31
C GLY A 240 -1.87 -16.37 5.73
N VAL A 241 -2.75 -16.88 6.61
CA VAL A 241 -4.16 -17.13 6.27
C VAL A 241 -4.95 -15.83 6.45
N CYS A 242 -5.53 -15.31 5.37
CA CYS A 242 -6.44 -14.17 5.46
C CYS A 242 -7.91 -14.61 5.62
N VAL A 243 -8.59 -14.09 6.64
CA VAL A 243 -10.01 -14.34 6.90
C VAL A 243 -10.77 -13.03 7.04
N VAL A 244 -11.82 -12.92 6.25
CA VAL A 244 -12.79 -11.83 6.35
C VAL A 244 -13.98 -12.30 7.18
N LYS A 245 -14.37 -11.51 8.18
CA LYS A 245 -15.53 -11.80 9.05
C LYS A 245 -16.82 -11.13 8.60
N SER A 246 -16.72 -9.93 8.05
CA SER A 246 -17.87 -9.13 7.63
C SER A 246 -17.85 -8.91 6.12
N GLU A 247 -19.02 -8.95 5.50
CA GLU A 247 -19.14 -8.58 4.09
C GLU A 247 -18.66 -7.14 3.86
N MET A 248 -18.04 -6.90 2.71
CA MET A 248 -17.53 -5.59 2.29
C MET A 248 -18.37 -5.06 1.11
N PRO A 249 -19.62 -4.60 1.34
CA PRO A 249 -20.53 -4.23 0.27
C PRO A 249 -20.08 -3.02 -0.55
N ASN A 250 -19.21 -2.18 0.03
CA ASN A 250 -18.72 -0.94 -0.57
C ASN A 250 -17.37 -1.09 -1.29
N ILE A 251 -16.79 -2.31 -1.34
CA ILE A 251 -15.47 -2.51 -1.94
C ILE A 251 -15.50 -2.11 -3.43
N VAL A 252 -14.58 -1.24 -3.81
CA VAL A 252 -14.40 -0.73 -5.17
C VAL A 252 -13.17 -1.37 -5.80
N THR A 253 -12.05 -1.36 -5.07
CA THR A 253 -10.76 -1.80 -5.56
C THR A 253 -10.18 -2.85 -4.62
N ALA A 254 -9.69 -3.96 -5.17
CA ALA A 254 -8.98 -4.98 -4.41
C ALA A 254 -7.73 -5.47 -5.15
N GLU A 255 -6.60 -5.50 -4.46
CA GLU A 255 -5.33 -6.00 -4.97
C GLU A 255 -4.75 -7.05 -4.02
N PHE A 256 -4.41 -8.21 -4.57
CA PHE A 256 -3.89 -9.33 -3.80
C PHE A 256 -2.63 -9.89 -4.46
N ASP A 257 -1.53 -9.89 -3.73
CA ASP A 257 -0.35 -10.72 -4.01
C ASP A 257 -0.18 -11.73 -2.88
N PHE A 258 -0.46 -13.00 -3.18
CA PHE A 258 -0.35 -14.08 -2.22
C PHE A 258 0.66 -15.11 -2.71
N TYR A 259 1.51 -15.56 -1.79
CA TYR A 259 2.39 -16.69 -2.04
C TYR A 259 1.70 -18.04 -1.81
N ASP A 260 0.77 -18.12 -0.86
CA ASP A 260 0.06 -19.35 -0.50
C ASP A 260 -1.34 -19.51 -1.14
N SER A 261 -1.80 -20.76 -1.20
CA SER A 261 -3.01 -21.26 -1.83
C SER A 261 -4.28 -21.19 -0.97
N HIS A 262 -4.21 -20.81 0.31
CA HIS A 262 -5.36 -20.86 1.24
C HIS A 262 -6.20 -19.58 1.33
N SER A 263 -5.74 -18.47 0.75
CA SER A 263 -6.38 -17.14 0.88
C SER A 263 -7.53 -16.89 -0.12
N TRP A 264 -7.92 -17.87 -0.93
CA TRP A 264 -9.03 -17.78 -1.90
C TRP A 264 -10.39 -17.43 -1.28
N LYS A 265 -10.59 -17.74 0.01
CA LYS A 265 -11.84 -17.46 0.73
C LYS A 265 -12.17 -15.96 0.77
N ILE A 266 -11.17 -15.11 0.61
CA ILE A 266 -11.39 -13.66 0.53
C ILE A 266 -12.23 -13.27 -0.70
N LEU A 267 -12.12 -14.02 -1.80
CA LEU A 267 -12.79 -13.71 -3.06
C LEU A 267 -14.32 -13.74 -2.92
N SER A 268 -14.86 -14.61 -2.06
CA SER A 268 -16.31 -14.65 -1.80
C SER A 268 -16.82 -13.45 -1.01
N SER A 269 -15.94 -12.74 -0.31
CA SER A 269 -16.30 -11.56 0.51
C SER A 269 -16.20 -10.23 -0.24
N ILE A 270 -15.60 -10.24 -1.44
CA ILE A 270 -15.35 -9.05 -2.27
C ILE A 270 -16.10 -9.07 -3.60
N THR A 271 -17.18 -9.86 -3.72
CA THR A 271 -17.99 -9.97 -4.95
C THR A 271 -18.50 -8.63 -5.54
N PRO A 272 -18.72 -7.52 -4.79
CA PRO A 272 -19.14 -6.26 -5.39
C PRO A 272 -18.00 -5.40 -5.96
N VAL A 273 -16.75 -5.88 -5.96
CA VAL A 273 -15.57 -5.17 -6.49
C VAL A 273 -15.72 -4.74 -7.95
N LYS A 274 -15.20 -3.56 -8.29
CA LYS A 274 -15.14 -3.03 -9.67
C LYS A 274 -13.79 -3.22 -10.32
N ASP A 275 -12.72 -3.10 -9.54
CA ASP A 275 -11.32 -3.18 -9.97
C ASP A 275 -10.60 -4.26 -9.17
N LEU A 276 -10.19 -5.35 -9.82
CA LEU A 276 -9.55 -6.48 -9.14
C LEU A 276 -8.17 -6.77 -9.74
N CYS A 277 -7.14 -6.82 -8.90
CA CYS A 277 -5.78 -7.23 -9.25
C CYS A 277 -5.39 -8.49 -8.48
N LEU A 278 -4.97 -9.55 -9.18
CA LEU A 278 -4.59 -10.83 -8.57
C LEU A 278 -3.19 -11.28 -8.98
N CYS A 279 -2.39 -11.68 -7.99
CA CYS A 279 -1.14 -12.41 -8.14
C CYS A 279 -1.13 -13.56 -7.11
N LEU A 280 -1.74 -14.70 -7.46
CA LEU A 280 -1.94 -15.83 -6.55
C LEU A 280 -1.79 -17.16 -7.28
N SER A 281 -1.32 -18.17 -6.56
CA SER A 281 -1.28 -19.56 -7.02
C SER A 281 -2.69 -20.15 -7.00
N PHE A 282 -3.18 -20.64 -8.14
CA PHE A 282 -4.53 -21.23 -8.22
C PHE A 282 -4.57 -22.65 -7.65
N SER A 283 -5.67 -23.01 -6.98
CA SER A 283 -5.99 -24.40 -6.60
C SER A 283 -7.48 -24.67 -6.81
N LYS A 284 -7.79 -25.70 -7.60
CA LYS A 284 -9.18 -26.01 -8.01
C LYS A 284 -10.09 -26.41 -6.84
N ARG A 285 -9.51 -27.02 -5.79
CA ARG A 285 -10.24 -27.38 -4.56
C ARG A 285 -10.52 -26.15 -3.68
N ALA A 286 -9.74 -25.11 -3.89
CA ALA A 286 -9.78 -23.87 -3.17
C ALA A 286 -10.76 -22.89 -3.84
N TYR A 287 -10.78 -22.71 -5.16
CA TYR A 287 -11.61 -21.63 -5.73
C TYR A 287 -13.09 -21.65 -5.27
N PRO A 288 -13.60 -20.55 -4.70
CA PRO A 288 -14.91 -20.51 -4.06
C PRO A 288 -16.01 -20.75 -5.10
N SER A 289 -16.73 -21.86 -4.95
CA SER A 289 -17.87 -22.17 -5.81
C SER A 289 -18.98 -21.12 -5.63
N GLY A 290 -19.44 -20.52 -6.73
CA GLY A 290 -20.55 -19.56 -6.72
C GLY A 290 -20.16 -18.10 -6.48
N CYS A 291 -18.88 -17.73 -6.54
CA CYS A 291 -18.52 -16.31 -6.62
C CYS A 291 -19.02 -15.73 -7.94
N VAL A 292 -19.79 -14.64 -7.87
CA VAL A 292 -20.25 -13.93 -9.07
C VAL A 292 -19.85 -12.47 -8.94
N PHE A 293 -18.87 -12.08 -9.76
CA PHE A 293 -18.33 -10.72 -9.86
C PHE A 293 -19.24 -9.85 -10.75
N HIS A 294 -20.45 -9.60 -10.25
CA HIS A 294 -21.50 -8.89 -10.99
C HIS A 294 -21.23 -7.40 -11.25
N ARG A 295 -20.20 -6.82 -10.62
CA ARG A 295 -19.78 -5.41 -10.79
C ARG A 295 -18.37 -5.24 -11.35
N LEU A 296 -17.63 -6.33 -11.58
CA LEU A 296 -16.25 -6.25 -12.01
C LEU A 296 -16.17 -5.67 -13.43
N VAL A 297 -15.44 -4.56 -13.55
CA VAL A 297 -15.23 -3.82 -14.80
C VAL A 297 -13.81 -4.01 -15.29
N ASN A 298 -12.83 -3.93 -14.38
CA ASN A 298 -11.42 -4.06 -14.71
C ASN A 298 -10.79 -5.20 -13.93
N PHE A 299 -10.17 -6.13 -14.65
CA PHE A 299 -9.48 -7.27 -14.06
C PHE A 299 -8.02 -7.29 -14.50
N LYS A 300 -7.11 -7.39 -13.53
CA LYS A 300 -5.67 -7.46 -13.74
C LYS A 300 -5.13 -8.76 -13.11
N LEU A 301 -4.30 -9.49 -13.84
CA LEU A 301 -3.78 -10.80 -13.41
C LEU A 301 -2.27 -10.93 -13.67
N CYS A 302 -1.51 -11.27 -12.62
CA CYS A 302 -0.09 -11.61 -12.69
C CYS A 302 0.06 -13.05 -13.16
N ARG A 303 0.90 -13.28 -14.17
CA ARG A 303 1.28 -14.62 -14.68
C ARG A 303 2.41 -15.26 -13.90
N CYS A 304 2.68 -14.75 -12.71
CA CYS A 304 3.88 -14.98 -11.91
C CYS A 304 3.80 -16.30 -11.11
N LYS A 305 2.58 -16.81 -10.93
CA LYS A 305 2.28 -18.00 -10.14
C LYS A 305 1.74 -19.11 -11.06
N ALA A 306 1.87 -20.35 -10.63
CA ALA A 306 1.37 -21.50 -11.38
C ALA A 306 -0.17 -21.45 -11.53
N LEU A 307 -0.67 -22.08 -12.60
CA LEU A 307 -2.11 -22.26 -12.84
C LEU A 307 -2.90 -20.94 -13.02
N TRP A 308 -2.23 -19.83 -13.38
CA TRP A 308 -2.87 -18.53 -13.63
C TRP A 308 -3.95 -18.60 -14.72
N LEU A 309 -3.80 -19.49 -15.71
CA LEU A 309 -4.81 -19.72 -16.76
C LEU A 309 -6.15 -20.22 -16.19
N ASN A 310 -6.11 -21.10 -15.20
CA ASN A 310 -7.32 -21.62 -14.56
C ASN A 310 -8.02 -20.51 -13.78
N LEU A 311 -7.25 -19.70 -13.04
CA LEU A 311 -7.78 -18.53 -12.33
C LEU A 311 -8.41 -17.54 -13.30
N LEU A 312 -7.73 -17.23 -14.41
CA LEU A 312 -8.26 -16.37 -15.47
C LEU A 312 -9.63 -16.89 -15.94
N MET A 313 -9.72 -18.17 -16.30
CA MET A 313 -10.95 -18.75 -16.83
C MET A 313 -12.10 -18.81 -15.81
N CYS A 314 -11.80 -19.05 -14.54
CA CYS A 314 -12.79 -18.96 -13.46
C CYS A 314 -13.32 -17.53 -13.32
N VAL A 315 -12.44 -16.53 -13.18
CA VAL A 315 -12.85 -15.13 -13.03
C VAL A 315 -13.62 -14.63 -14.25
N LEU A 316 -13.18 -14.98 -15.47
CA LEU A 316 -13.91 -14.62 -16.69
C LEU A 316 -15.31 -15.22 -16.73
N ARG A 317 -15.49 -16.47 -16.26
CA ARG A 317 -16.81 -17.10 -16.19
C ARG A 317 -17.73 -16.41 -15.19
N ASP A 318 -17.15 -15.97 -14.08
CA ASP A 318 -17.89 -15.40 -12.96
C ASP A 318 -18.12 -13.89 -13.10
N SER A 319 -17.53 -13.27 -14.12
CA SER A 319 -17.62 -11.82 -14.38
C SER A 319 -18.46 -11.56 -15.62
N THR A 320 -19.65 -10.99 -15.47
CA THR A 320 -20.56 -10.75 -16.62
C THR A 320 -20.44 -9.36 -17.23
N LYS A 321 -19.83 -8.40 -16.51
CA LYS A 321 -19.72 -6.98 -16.92
C LYS A 321 -18.28 -6.53 -17.19
N LEU A 322 -17.34 -7.47 -17.27
CA LEU A 322 -15.93 -7.18 -17.44
C LEU A 322 -15.68 -6.44 -18.76
N ARG A 323 -15.01 -5.28 -18.70
CA ARG A 323 -14.69 -4.45 -19.87
C ARG A 323 -13.21 -4.42 -20.20
N SER A 324 -12.35 -4.45 -19.19
CA SER A 324 -10.90 -4.42 -19.36
C SER A 324 -10.24 -5.62 -18.70
N LEU A 325 -9.39 -6.30 -19.45
CA LEU A 325 -8.53 -7.38 -18.98
C LEU A 325 -7.06 -6.98 -19.15
N GLN A 326 -6.28 -7.02 -18.08
CA GLN A 326 -4.85 -6.77 -18.08
C GLN A 326 -4.08 -8.01 -17.61
N LEU A 327 -3.16 -8.51 -18.43
CA LEU A 327 -2.26 -9.61 -18.11
C LEU A 327 -0.84 -9.06 -17.99
N TYR A 328 -0.16 -9.34 -16.89
CA TYR A 328 1.19 -8.83 -16.65
C TYR A 328 2.06 -9.85 -15.94
N GLN A 329 3.36 -9.56 -15.87
CA GLN A 329 4.32 -10.38 -15.13
C GLN A 329 5.31 -9.47 -14.40
N LYS A 330 5.46 -9.67 -13.09
CA LYS A 330 6.47 -9.01 -12.26
C LYS A 330 7.88 -9.50 -12.66
N ASN A 331 8.86 -8.61 -12.65
CA ASN A 331 10.24 -8.95 -13.02
C ASN A 331 10.87 -9.89 -11.97
N GLY A 332 11.61 -10.92 -12.42
CA GLY A 332 12.38 -11.81 -11.54
C GLY A 332 11.71 -13.15 -11.19
N TYR A 333 10.46 -13.37 -11.59
CA TYR A 333 9.74 -14.64 -11.36
C TYR A 333 9.44 -15.32 -12.70
N GLN A 334 10.03 -16.49 -12.92
CA GLN A 334 9.61 -17.43 -13.96
C GLN A 334 8.59 -18.41 -13.36
N ALA A 335 7.56 -18.76 -14.11
CA ALA A 335 6.63 -19.80 -13.69
C ALA A 335 7.36 -21.15 -13.76
N ASP A 336 7.69 -21.74 -12.61
CA ASP A 336 8.50 -22.97 -12.49
C ASP A 336 7.74 -24.27 -12.81
N GLN A 337 6.49 -24.22 -13.27
CA GLN A 337 5.65 -25.40 -13.45
C GLN A 337 4.84 -25.33 -14.76
N PRO A 338 4.61 -26.47 -15.43
CA PRO A 338 3.81 -26.49 -16.64
C PRO A 338 2.36 -26.10 -16.32
N ASN A 339 1.84 -25.11 -17.05
CA ASN A 339 0.43 -24.82 -17.06
C ASN A 339 -0.36 -26.01 -17.64
N PRO A 340 -1.59 -26.26 -17.18
CA PRO A 340 -2.40 -27.35 -17.69
C PRO A 340 -2.79 -27.09 -19.14
N ILE A 341 -3.20 -28.17 -19.79
CA ILE A 341 -3.49 -28.20 -21.23
C ILE A 341 -4.70 -27.30 -21.52
N TRP A 342 -4.46 -26.21 -22.25
CA TRP A 342 -5.46 -25.20 -22.66
C TRP A 342 -6.72 -25.79 -23.32
N SER A 343 -6.60 -26.96 -23.96
CA SER A 343 -7.69 -27.65 -24.64
C SER A 343 -8.88 -27.96 -23.72
N GLU A 344 -8.65 -28.29 -22.45
CA GLU A 344 -9.74 -28.61 -21.51
C GLU A 344 -10.54 -27.37 -21.06
N LEU A 345 -9.91 -26.19 -21.07
CA LEU A 345 -10.49 -24.93 -20.58
C LEU A 345 -11.27 -24.18 -21.67
N SER A 346 -10.91 -24.39 -22.93
CA SER A 346 -11.47 -23.69 -24.10
C SER A 346 -12.91 -24.10 -24.47
N CYS A 347 -13.46 -25.15 -23.86
CA CYS A 347 -14.78 -25.72 -24.20
C CYS A 347 -15.97 -24.83 -23.83
N LEU A 348 -15.83 -23.93 -22.84
CA LEU A 348 -16.90 -23.03 -22.38
C LEU A 348 -16.45 -21.59 -22.53
N VAL A 349 -17.01 -20.88 -23.50
CA VAL A 349 -16.72 -19.46 -23.74
C VAL A 349 -17.39 -18.62 -22.66
N PRO A 350 -16.62 -17.83 -21.87
CA PRO A 350 -17.19 -16.94 -20.87
C PRO A 350 -18.10 -15.87 -21.49
N GLU A 351 -19.19 -15.54 -20.80
CA GLU A 351 -20.19 -14.58 -21.31
C GLU A 351 -19.58 -13.20 -21.56
N CYS A 352 -18.68 -12.72 -20.70
CA CYS A 352 -18.04 -11.41 -20.86
C CYS A 352 -17.27 -11.28 -22.18
N LEU A 353 -16.67 -12.36 -22.70
CA LEU A 353 -15.98 -12.30 -23.99
C LEU A 353 -16.97 -12.03 -25.13
N LEU A 354 -18.21 -12.45 -24.98
CA LEU A 354 -19.25 -12.28 -26.00
C LEU A 354 -19.98 -10.94 -25.87
N THR A 355 -20.13 -10.40 -24.65
CA THR A 355 -21.07 -9.31 -24.38
C THR A 355 -20.45 -8.00 -23.90
N SER A 356 -19.28 -8.01 -23.26
CA SER A 356 -18.80 -6.84 -22.51
C SER A 356 -17.32 -6.49 -22.66
N LEU A 357 -16.44 -7.45 -22.96
CA LEU A 357 -15.00 -7.21 -22.99
C LEU A 357 -14.62 -6.28 -24.15
N GLU A 358 -14.02 -5.14 -23.84
CA GLU A 358 -13.65 -4.09 -24.78
C GLU A 358 -12.13 -3.98 -24.97
N THR A 359 -11.34 -4.19 -23.91
CA THR A 359 -9.89 -4.01 -23.96
C THR A 359 -9.14 -5.20 -23.37
N LEU A 360 -8.07 -5.61 -24.06
CA LEU A 360 -7.07 -6.55 -23.56
C LEU A 360 -5.71 -5.84 -23.59
N GLU A 361 -5.01 -5.82 -22.47
CA GLU A 361 -3.64 -5.35 -22.38
C GLU A 361 -2.76 -6.49 -21.85
N TRP A 362 -1.74 -6.88 -22.61
CA TRP A 362 -0.81 -7.92 -22.23
C TRP A 362 0.59 -7.35 -22.19
N THR A 363 1.19 -7.34 -21.00
CA THR A 363 2.55 -6.87 -20.79
C THR A 363 3.50 -8.03 -20.53
N ASN A 364 4.76 -7.86 -20.97
CA ASN A 364 5.80 -8.90 -20.93
C ASN A 364 5.39 -10.19 -21.66
N TYR A 365 4.74 -10.07 -22.82
CA TYR A 365 4.37 -11.22 -23.66
C TYR A 365 5.63 -11.89 -24.23
N GLU A 366 5.76 -13.20 -24.01
CA GLU A 366 6.89 -14.02 -24.45
C GLU A 366 6.56 -14.85 -25.72
N GLY A 367 5.26 -15.00 -26.02
CA GLY A 367 4.74 -15.75 -27.16
C GLY A 367 5.01 -17.23 -27.09
N THR A 368 4.89 -17.79 -25.88
CA THR A 368 4.81 -19.25 -25.73
C THR A 368 3.55 -19.77 -26.42
N LYS A 369 3.48 -21.07 -26.67
CA LYS A 369 2.33 -21.69 -27.31
C LYS A 369 1.03 -21.40 -26.55
N GLU A 370 1.08 -21.46 -25.23
CA GLU A 370 -0.05 -21.22 -24.35
C GLU A 370 -0.49 -19.75 -24.40
N GLU A 371 0.45 -18.81 -24.38
CA GLU A 371 0.12 -17.38 -24.49
C GLU A 371 -0.53 -17.04 -25.83
N LYS A 372 -0.06 -17.66 -26.92
CA LYS A 372 -0.68 -17.53 -28.25
C LYS A 372 -2.11 -18.06 -28.25
N GLU A 373 -2.32 -19.26 -27.73
CA GLU A 373 -3.64 -19.89 -27.66
C GLU A 373 -4.65 -19.04 -26.86
N VAL A 374 -4.21 -18.38 -25.78
CA VAL A 374 -5.04 -17.45 -24.99
C VAL A 374 -5.45 -16.23 -25.81
N VAL A 375 -4.49 -15.58 -26.47
CA VAL A 375 -4.78 -14.39 -27.29
C VAL A 375 -5.72 -14.76 -28.44
N GLU A 376 -5.44 -15.84 -29.16
CA GLU A 376 -6.29 -16.32 -30.25
C GLU A 376 -7.71 -16.64 -29.79
N PHE A 377 -7.85 -17.28 -28.64
CA PHE A 377 -9.17 -17.58 -28.06
C PHE A 377 -9.95 -16.30 -27.73
N ILE A 378 -9.31 -15.30 -27.14
CA ILE A 378 -9.95 -14.02 -26.82
C ILE A 378 -10.31 -13.28 -28.11
N LEU A 379 -9.41 -13.21 -29.10
CA LEU A 379 -9.68 -12.57 -30.40
C LEU A 379 -10.82 -13.26 -31.17
N ARG A 380 -10.87 -14.59 -31.13
CA ARG A 380 -11.88 -15.41 -31.81
C ARG A 380 -13.25 -15.32 -31.16
N ASN A 381 -13.34 -15.01 -29.86
CA ASN A 381 -14.61 -14.95 -29.15
C ASN A 381 -15.07 -13.52 -28.83
N GLY A 382 -14.13 -12.58 -28.69
CA GLY A 382 -14.33 -11.17 -28.37
C GLY A 382 -15.17 -10.42 -29.40
N ARG A 383 -16.48 -10.32 -29.19
CA ARG A 383 -17.39 -9.58 -30.10
C ARG A 383 -17.33 -8.07 -29.91
N CYS A 384 -17.15 -7.62 -28.67
CA CYS A 384 -17.14 -6.20 -28.29
C CYS A 384 -15.73 -5.62 -28.19
N LEU A 385 -14.70 -6.41 -28.52
CA LEU A 385 -13.30 -6.05 -28.35
C LEU A 385 -12.94 -4.88 -29.28
N LYS A 386 -12.46 -3.78 -28.70
CA LYS A 386 -12.08 -2.54 -29.39
C LYS A 386 -10.56 -2.44 -29.55
N LYS A 387 -9.81 -2.80 -28.51
CA LYS A 387 -8.35 -2.64 -28.49
C LYS A 387 -7.67 -3.82 -27.81
N VAL A 388 -6.64 -4.35 -28.46
CA VAL A 388 -5.71 -5.32 -27.89
C VAL A 388 -4.32 -4.71 -27.95
N THR A 389 -3.68 -4.56 -26.80
CA THR A 389 -2.31 -4.05 -26.69
C THR A 389 -1.41 -5.17 -26.18
N ILE A 390 -0.34 -5.45 -26.92
CA ILE A 390 0.65 -6.47 -26.55
C ILE A 390 2.01 -5.81 -26.49
N SER A 391 2.60 -5.76 -25.30
CA SER A 391 3.97 -5.32 -25.09
C SER A 391 4.86 -6.50 -24.73
N SER A 392 6.01 -6.58 -25.39
CA SER A 392 6.97 -7.68 -25.24
C SER A 392 8.33 -7.13 -24.81
N LYS A 393 9.03 -7.87 -23.94
CA LYS A 393 10.40 -7.51 -23.56
C LYS A 393 11.31 -7.54 -24.80
N PRO A 394 12.32 -6.67 -24.87
CA PRO A 394 13.27 -6.67 -25.98
C PRO A 394 14.26 -7.83 -25.87
N THR A 395 13.80 -9.06 -26.07
CA THR A 395 14.66 -10.25 -26.12
C THR A 395 14.54 -10.91 -27.48
N VAL A 396 15.54 -10.62 -28.33
CA VAL A 396 15.73 -11.07 -29.72
C VAL A 396 14.66 -10.52 -30.70
N SER A 397 15.02 -9.44 -31.41
CA SER A 397 14.17 -8.74 -32.39
C SER A 397 13.49 -9.64 -33.43
N GLY A 398 14.12 -10.76 -33.81
CA GLY A 398 13.55 -11.74 -34.74
C GLY A 398 12.31 -12.47 -34.21
N LYS A 399 12.31 -12.89 -32.94
CA LYS A 399 11.16 -13.56 -32.32
C LYS A 399 9.98 -12.59 -32.18
N LYS A 400 10.24 -11.33 -31.78
CA LYS A 400 9.19 -10.30 -31.66
C LYS A 400 8.43 -10.10 -32.97
N LEU A 401 9.14 -10.02 -34.10
CA LEU A 401 8.52 -9.80 -35.41
C LEU A 401 7.66 -10.98 -35.88
N GLU A 402 8.11 -12.21 -35.64
CA GLU A 402 7.37 -13.42 -36.02
C GLU A 402 6.07 -13.55 -35.21
N MET A 403 6.14 -13.30 -33.90
CA MET A 403 4.97 -13.28 -33.02
C MET A 403 3.94 -12.21 -33.45
N ILE A 404 4.41 -11.01 -33.81
CA ILE A 404 3.54 -9.93 -34.32
C ILE A 404 2.83 -10.36 -35.61
N LYS A 405 3.56 -10.97 -36.54
CA LYS A 405 2.98 -11.43 -37.83
C LYS A 405 1.92 -12.48 -37.61
N GLU A 406 2.17 -13.46 -36.75
CA GLU A 406 1.19 -14.51 -36.45
C GLU A 406 -0.08 -13.93 -35.83
N LEU A 407 0.05 -13.10 -34.78
CA LEU A 407 -1.10 -12.50 -34.10
C LEU A 407 -1.87 -11.51 -34.99
N ALA A 408 -1.19 -10.84 -35.91
CA ALA A 408 -1.85 -9.99 -36.91
C ALA A 408 -2.68 -10.78 -37.92
N LEU A 409 -2.31 -12.03 -38.19
CA LEU A 409 -3.03 -12.97 -39.05
C LEU A 409 -4.16 -13.71 -38.33
N SER A 410 -4.18 -13.71 -36.99
CA SER A 410 -5.22 -14.37 -36.21
C SER A 410 -6.62 -13.80 -36.52
N PHE A 411 -7.60 -14.70 -36.56
CA PHE A 411 -8.99 -14.33 -36.83
C PHE A 411 -9.55 -13.47 -35.69
N ARG A 412 -10.13 -12.33 -36.04
CA ARG A 412 -10.77 -11.38 -35.13
C ARG A 412 -12.28 -11.42 -35.32
N ARG A 413 -13.02 -11.71 -34.25
CA ARG A 413 -14.48 -11.71 -34.31
C ARG A 413 -15.07 -10.29 -34.32
N SER A 414 -14.44 -9.36 -33.62
CA SER A 414 -14.80 -7.95 -33.65
C SER A 414 -14.13 -7.25 -34.84
N PRO A 415 -14.90 -6.64 -35.77
CA PRO A 415 -14.34 -5.95 -36.94
C PRO A 415 -13.68 -4.61 -36.57
N ILE A 416 -14.01 -4.05 -35.40
CA ILE A 416 -13.46 -2.78 -34.91
C ILE A 416 -12.20 -2.98 -34.05
N CYS A 417 -11.81 -4.23 -33.79
CA CYS A 417 -10.70 -4.55 -32.90
C CYS A 417 -9.35 -4.14 -33.51
N GLN A 418 -8.71 -3.15 -32.89
CA GLN A 418 -7.35 -2.72 -33.20
C GLN A 418 -6.33 -3.53 -32.39
N LEU A 419 -5.33 -4.07 -33.06
CA LEU A 419 -4.20 -4.76 -32.43
C LEU A 419 -3.00 -3.81 -32.46
N VAL A 420 -2.51 -3.43 -31.28
CA VAL A 420 -1.41 -2.50 -31.05
C VAL A 420 -0.27 -3.26 -30.40
N PHE A 421 0.95 -3.06 -30.90
CA PHE A 421 2.16 -3.65 -30.35
C PHE A 421 3.10 -2.55 -29.87
N ASP A 422 3.53 -2.65 -28.62
CA ASP A 422 4.49 -1.73 -27.98
C ASP A 422 5.88 -2.39 -27.82
#